data_AF-A0A4Q4CI49-F1
#
_entry.id   AF-A0A4Q4CI49-F1
#
_cell.length_a   1.000
_cell.length_b   1.000
_cell.length_c   1.000
_cell.angle_alpha   90.00
_cell.angle_beta   90.00
_cell.angle_gamma   90.00
#
_symmetry.space_group_name_H-M   'P 1'
#
loop_
_entity.id
_entity.type
_entity.pdbx_description
1 polymer ?
#
loop_
_entity_poly.entity_id
_entity_poly.type
_entity_poly.pdbx_seq_one_letter_code
_entity_poly.pdbx_strand_id
1 'polypeptide(L)'
;GSQILISLLIPFGAYLLAEHLECSGILAAVAAGVTMSFTEQGGQALGVTRVRRAAVWDTIQFALNGIIFVLLGEQMPSIMARAAETVRVTGHQEPWWLAVYVLAITAALAALRFMWVWVSLRWNMFRAARRGVTPPPMSWRLVAAMSFAGVRGAITLAGVLTIPFALPDGTPFPARNLAIFLAAGVIIVSLVLASIALPRLLKNLELPPEPSHQAAIDKARIAAAQSAINAIDAAQHVMGQGRADADLYTDASARIMELYRQRIDSRQQSPEAAEQSHKVEQIERQLRLAGLRAERDEIFRLARHRQLDEEAARKMIREIDLLEARYG
;
A
#
# COMPACT_ATOMS: atom_id res chain seq x y z
N GLY A 1 12.28 -17.69 4.20
CA GLY A 1 11.99 -18.39 2.93
C GLY A 1 10.68 -19.13 3.03
N SER A 2 10.64 -20.24 3.80
CA SER A 2 9.45 -21.07 4.01
C SER A 2 8.19 -20.30 4.42
N GLN A 3 8.30 -19.39 5.39
CA GLN A 3 7.18 -18.55 5.83
C GLN A 3 6.59 -17.63 4.73
N ILE A 4 7.36 -17.31 3.69
CA ILE A 4 6.88 -16.51 2.54
C ILE A 4 6.18 -17.44 1.55
N LEU A 5 6.73 -18.62 1.28
CA LEU A 5 6.09 -19.63 0.43
C LEU A 5 4.72 -20.07 0.98
N ILE A 6 4.64 -20.35 2.28
CA ILE A 6 3.37 -20.71 2.94
C ILE A 6 2.36 -19.55 2.83
N SER A 7 2.81 -18.31 3.00
CA SER A 7 1.99 -17.11 2.82
C SER A 7 1.39 -17.02 1.42
N LEU A 8 2.16 -17.38 0.40
CA LEU A 8 1.70 -17.35 -0.99
C LEU A 8 0.77 -18.53 -1.30
N LEU A 9 1.02 -19.72 -0.76
CA LEU A 9 0.23 -20.92 -1.04
C LEU A 9 -1.14 -20.94 -0.36
N ILE A 10 -1.29 -20.33 0.82
CA ILE A 10 -2.55 -20.33 1.59
C ILE A 10 -3.75 -19.82 0.76
N PRO A 11 -3.70 -18.64 0.10
CA PRO A 11 -4.80 -18.17 -0.73
C PRO A 11 -5.15 -19.11 -1.90
N PHE A 12 -4.15 -19.72 -2.55
CA PHE A 12 -4.40 -20.68 -3.63
C PHE A 12 -5.04 -21.98 -3.13
N GLY A 13 -4.57 -22.50 -1.99
CA GLY A 13 -5.17 -23.67 -1.36
C GLY A 13 -6.63 -23.40 -0.95
N ALA A 14 -6.91 -22.23 -0.37
CA ALA A 14 -8.26 -21.82 -0.03
C ALA A 14 -9.16 -21.67 -1.27
N TYR A 15 -8.64 -21.11 -2.36
CA TYR A 15 -9.33 -21.01 -3.64
C TYR A 15 -9.77 -22.38 -4.16
N LEU A 16 -8.81 -23.31 -4.29
CA LEU A 16 -9.06 -24.65 -4.86
C LEU A 16 -10.02 -25.47 -3.99
N LEU A 17 -9.89 -25.37 -2.67
CA LEU A 17 -10.75 -26.09 -1.73
C LEU A 17 -12.19 -25.57 -1.77
N ALA A 18 -12.37 -24.25 -1.90
CA ALA A 18 -13.69 -23.66 -2.04
C ALA A 18 -14.34 -24.02 -3.39
N GLU A 19 -13.58 -24.07 -4.48
CA GLU A 19 -14.10 -24.48 -5.79
C GLU A 19 -14.56 -25.95 -5.79
N HIS A 20 -13.84 -26.85 -5.10
CA HIS A 20 -14.28 -28.24 -4.90
C HIS A 20 -15.59 -28.37 -4.09
N LEU A 21 -15.92 -27.36 -3.29
CA LEU A 21 -17.15 -27.31 -2.49
C LEU A 21 -18.23 -26.45 -3.16
N GLU A 22 -18.08 -26.14 -4.46
CA GLU A 22 -18.99 -25.27 -5.23
C GLU A 22 -19.19 -23.87 -4.60
N CYS A 23 -18.24 -23.43 -3.79
CA CYS A 23 -18.21 -22.13 -3.15
C CYS A 23 -17.37 -21.13 -3.97
N SER A 24 -17.47 -19.85 -3.64
CA SER A 24 -16.66 -18.81 -4.31
C SER A 24 -15.19 -18.90 -3.93
N GLY A 25 -14.35 -19.45 -4.81
CA GLY A 25 -12.90 -19.52 -4.65
C GLY A 25 -12.26 -18.15 -4.43
N ILE A 26 -12.74 -17.11 -5.12
CA ILE A 26 -12.22 -15.73 -5.00
C ILE A 26 -12.47 -15.20 -3.58
N LEU A 27 -13.68 -15.37 -3.04
CA LEU A 27 -13.99 -14.92 -1.68
C LEU A 27 -13.21 -15.72 -0.62
N ALA A 28 -12.99 -17.01 -0.85
CA ALA A 28 -12.18 -17.84 0.04
C ALA A 28 -10.71 -17.37 0.08
N ALA A 29 -10.11 -17.07 -1.06
CA ALA A 29 -8.77 -16.51 -1.13
C ALA A 29 -8.66 -15.14 -0.43
N VAL A 30 -9.67 -14.27 -0.59
CA VAL A 30 -9.73 -12.97 0.10
C VAL A 30 -9.86 -13.17 1.61
N ALA A 31 -10.73 -14.06 2.07
CA ALA A 31 -10.90 -14.37 3.49
C ALA A 31 -9.60 -14.92 4.10
N ALA A 32 -8.89 -15.79 3.39
CA ALA A 32 -7.60 -16.31 3.80
C ALA A 32 -6.54 -15.18 3.92
N GLY A 33 -6.48 -14.27 2.95
CA GLY A 33 -5.58 -13.11 2.99
C GLY A 33 -5.90 -12.14 4.15
N VAL A 34 -7.18 -11.86 4.40
CA VAL A 34 -7.63 -11.01 5.51
C VAL A 34 -7.28 -11.66 6.86
N THR A 35 -7.54 -12.96 6.99
CA THR A 35 -7.20 -13.73 8.21
C THR A 35 -5.69 -13.75 8.44
N MET A 36 -4.92 -13.91 7.37
CA MET A 36 -3.46 -13.82 7.43
C MET A 36 -3.00 -12.45 7.94
N SER A 37 -3.59 -11.35 7.45
CA SER A 37 -3.28 -10.01 7.96
C SER A 37 -3.58 -9.84 9.46
N PHE A 38 -4.69 -10.40 9.96
CA PHE A 38 -5.01 -10.34 11.39
C PHE A 38 -4.02 -11.12 12.25
N THR A 39 -3.61 -12.31 11.83
CA THR A 39 -2.60 -13.10 12.57
C THR A 39 -1.24 -12.41 12.62
N GLU A 40 -0.88 -11.64 11.59
CA GLU A 40 0.37 -10.85 11.56
C GLU A 40 0.38 -9.65 12.51
N GLN A 41 -0.79 -9.09 12.82
CA GLN A 41 -0.93 -8.01 13.81
C GLN A 41 -0.60 -8.49 15.23
N GLY A 42 -0.64 -9.80 15.48
CA GLY A 42 -0.25 -10.42 16.75
C GLY A 42 1.26 -10.38 17.08
N GLY A 43 2.10 -9.82 16.21
CA GLY A 43 3.49 -9.45 16.55
C GLY A 43 4.52 -10.59 16.61
N GLN A 44 4.13 -11.84 16.34
CA GLN A 44 5.01 -13.02 16.56
C GLN A 44 6.05 -13.28 15.46
N ALA A 45 6.00 -12.57 14.33
CA ALA A 45 6.97 -12.71 13.24
C ALA A 45 8.14 -11.73 13.38
N LEU A 46 9.39 -12.23 13.29
CA LEU A 46 10.63 -11.44 13.26
C LEU A 46 10.51 -10.29 12.24
N GLY A 47 10.89 -9.08 12.63
CA GLY A 47 10.74 -7.86 11.81
C GLY A 47 11.37 -7.97 10.41
N VAL A 48 12.49 -8.68 10.29
CA VAL A 48 13.16 -8.97 9.01
C VAL A 48 12.28 -9.80 8.06
N THR A 49 11.51 -10.76 8.59
CA THR A 49 10.60 -11.58 7.78
C THR A 49 9.40 -10.77 7.29
N ARG A 50 8.92 -9.80 8.07
CA ARG A 50 7.80 -8.91 7.70
C ARG A 50 8.15 -8.03 6.51
N VAL A 51 9.31 -7.35 6.56
CA VAL A 51 9.78 -6.47 5.47
C VAL A 51 10.00 -7.28 4.19
N ARG A 52 10.64 -8.44 4.28
CA ARG A 52 10.92 -9.29 3.11
C ARG A 52 9.65 -9.86 2.49
N ARG A 53 8.66 -10.25 3.29
CA ARG A 53 7.36 -10.72 2.79
C ARG A 53 6.58 -9.61 2.09
N ALA A 54 6.53 -8.42 2.68
CA ALA A 54 5.87 -7.26 2.09
C ALA A 54 6.46 -6.94 0.70
N ALA A 55 7.79 -6.85 0.60
CA ALA A 55 8.46 -6.62 -0.68
C ALA A 55 8.13 -7.69 -1.75
N VAL A 56 8.04 -8.97 -1.36
CA VAL A 56 7.65 -10.05 -2.27
C VAL A 56 6.20 -9.89 -2.73
N TRP A 57 5.28 -9.59 -1.81
CA TRP A 57 3.87 -9.37 -2.14
C TRP A 57 3.67 -8.16 -3.04
N ASP A 58 4.35 -7.05 -2.75
CA ASP A 58 4.32 -5.84 -3.58
C ASP A 58 4.85 -6.11 -4.99
N THR A 59 5.94 -6.88 -5.10
CA THR A 59 6.50 -7.30 -6.39
C THR A 59 5.52 -8.17 -7.17
N ILE A 60 4.90 -9.16 -6.52
CA ILE A 60 3.91 -10.05 -7.16
C ILE A 60 2.68 -9.24 -7.59
N GLN A 61 2.16 -8.38 -6.72
CA GLN A 61 1.02 -7.51 -7.04
C GLN A 61 1.35 -6.58 -8.20
N PHE A 62 2.54 -5.99 -8.23
CA PHE A 62 3.00 -5.16 -9.34
C PHE A 62 3.09 -5.96 -10.64
N ALA A 63 3.72 -7.14 -10.62
CA ALA A 63 3.87 -8.00 -11.79
C ALA A 63 2.51 -8.49 -12.32
N LEU A 64 1.64 -9.01 -11.46
CA LEU A 64 0.32 -9.51 -11.84
C LEU A 64 -0.55 -8.39 -12.42
N ASN A 65 -0.60 -7.21 -11.79
CA ASN A 65 -1.32 -6.07 -12.35
C ASN A 65 -0.72 -5.66 -13.70
N GLY A 66 0.60 -5.61 -13.82
CA GLY A 66 1.30 -5.33 -15.07
C GLY A 66 0.92 -6.29 -16.19
N ILE A 67 0.95 -7.60 -15.93
CA ILE A 67 0.56 -8.64 -16.88
C ILE A 67 -0.89 -8.46 -17.34
N ILE A 68 -1.82 -8.22 -16.40
CA ILE A 68 -3.24 -7.98 -16.71
C ILE A 68 -3.41 -6.78 -17.65
N PHE A 69 -2.68 -5.69 -17.44
CA PHE A 69 -2.72 -4.51 -18.30
C PHE A 69 -2.03 -4.73 -19.66
N VAL A 70 -0.94 -5.49 -19.70
CA VAL A 70 -0.27 -5.86 -20.96
C VAL A 70 -1.19 -6.74 -21.81
N LEU A 71 -1.80 -7.77 -21.21
CA LEU A 71 -2.79 -8.63 -21.88
C LEU A 71 -4.01 -7.85 -22.35
N LEU A 72 -4.46 -6.87 -21.57
CA LEU A 72 -5.52 -5.96 -22.00
C LEU A 72 -5.09 -5.19 -23.24
N GLY A 73 -3.92 -4.54 -23.18
CA GLY A 73 -3.35 -3.74 -24.27
C GLY A 73 -3.18 -4.54 -25.56
N GLU A 74 -2.72 -5.79 -25.45
CA GLU A 74 -2.60 -6.71 -26.58
C GLU A 74 -3.98 -7.06 -27.19
N GLN A 75 -4.99 -7.32 -26.35
CA GLN A 75 -6.32 -7.69 -26.83
C GLN A 75 -7.11 -6.49 -27.38
N MET A 76 -6.73 -5.25 -27.06
CA MET A 76 -7.47 -4.04 -27.44
C MET A 76 -7.79 -3.97 -28.95
N PRO A 77 -6.83 -4.13 -29.90
CA PRO A 77 -7.14 -4.00 -31.33
C PRO A 77 -8.15 -5.05 -31.81
N SER A 78 -8.02 -6.30 -31.33
CA SER A 78 -8.93 -7.40 -31.65
C SER A 78 -10.34 -7.17 -31.10
N ILE A 79 -10.43 -6.67 -29.86
CA ILE A 79 -11.69 -6.33 -29.22
C ILE A 79 -12.38 -5.17 -29.95
N MET A 80 -11.63 -4.15 -30.35
CA MET A 80 -12.13 -3.00 -31.14
C MET A 80 -12.70 -3.43 -32.49
N ALA A 81 -11.98 -4.28 -33.22
CA ALA A 81 -12.40 -4.78 -34.52
C ALA A 81 -13.72 -5.58 -34.43
N ARG A 82 -13.83 -6.49 -33.45
CA ARG A 82 -15.01 -7.33 -33.24
C ARG A 82 -16.22 -6.56 -32.68
N ALA A 83 -15.98 -5.54 -31.86
CA ALA A 83 -17.04 -4.68 -31.34
C ALA A 83 -17.65 -3.80 -32.44
N ALA A 84 -16.82 -3.26 -33.34
CA ALA A 84 -17.28 -2.49 -34.49
C ALA A 84 -18.18 -3.32 -35.43
N GLU A 85 -17.86 -4.61 -35.61
CA GLU A 85 -18.68 -5.55 -36.38
C GLU A 85 -20.05 -5.81 -35.71
N THR A 86 -20.09 -5.93 -34.38
CA THR A 86 -21.34 -6.18 -33.63
C THR A 86 -22.29 -4.97 -33.64
N VAL A 87 -21.76 -3.74 -33.65
CA VAL A 87 -22.57 -2.50 -33.73
C VAL A 87 -23.18 -2.31 -35.12
N ARG A 88 -22.50 -2.76 -36.18
CA ARG A 88 -23.07 -2.78 -37.53
C ARG A 88 -24.33 -3.65 -37.63
N VAL A 89 -24.41 -4.73 -36.84
CA VAL A 89 -25.58 -5.64 -36.80
C VAL A 89 -26.78 -5.01 -36.08
N THR A 90 -26.58 -4.05 -35.18
CA THR A 90 -27.64 -3.38 -34.41
C THR A 90 -28.14 -2.07 -35.04
N GLY A 91 -27.86 -1.84 -36.33
CA GLY A 91 -28.47 -0.77 -37.13
C GLY A 91 -27.89 0.64 -36.91
N HIS A 92 -26.83 0.80 -36.10
CA HIS A 92 -26.15 2.08 -35.91
C HIS A 92 -24.90 2.11 -36.80
N GLN A 93 -24.95 2.88 -37.90
CA GLN A 93 -23.92 2.84 -38.94
C GLN A 93 -22.59 3.53 -38.55
N GLU A 94 -22.57 4.30 -37.46
CA GLU A 94 -21.43 5.13 -37.07
C GLU A 94 -20.68 4.58 -35.83
N PRO A 95 -19.38 4.26 -35.93
CA PRO A 95 -18.55 3.74 -34.83
C PRO A 95 -18.49 4.63 -33.58
N TRP A 96 -18.85 5.91 -33.70
CA TRP A 96 -18.83 6.88 -32.60
C TRP A 96 -19.78 6.53 -31.45
N TRP A 97 -20.87 5.80 -31.71
CA TRP A 97 -21.80 5.38 -30.67
C TRP A 97 -21.15 4.51 -29.60
N LEU A 98 -20.14 3.71 -29.95
CA LEU A 98 -19.36 2.94 -28.97
C LEU A 98 -18.63 3.84 -27.98
N ALA A 99 -18.06 4.95 -28.44
CA ALA A 99 -17.42 5.93 -27.56
C ALA A 99 -18.45 6.60 -26.64
N VAL A 100 -19.65 6.90 -27.15
CA VAL A 100 -20.76 7.44 -26.35
C VAL A 100 -21.17 6.46 -25.25
N TYR A 101 -21.32 5.16 -25.55
CA TYR A 101 -21.64 4.15 -24.53
C TYR A 101 -20.56 4.06 -23.46
N VAL A 102 -19.27 4.02 -23.85
CA VAL A 102 -18.15 4.00 -22.90
C VAL A 102 -18.17 5.23 -22.00
N LEU A 103 -18.36 6.43 -22.56
CA LEU A 103 -18.42 7.68 -21.79
C LEU A 103 -19.64 7.72 -20.87
N ALA A 104 -20.81 7.30 -21.36
CA ALA A 104 -22.04 7.28 -20.58
C ALA A 104 -21.94 6.29 -19.40
N ILE A 105 -21.43 5.08 -19.63
CA ILE A 105 -21.20 4.08 -18.57
C ILE A 105 -20.16 4.60 -17.57
N THR A 106 -19.07 5.21 -18.05
CA THR A 106 -18.04 5.78 -17.17
C THR A 106 -18.63 6.89 -16.29
N ALA A 107 -19.41 7.80 -16.88
CA ALA A 107 -20.09 8.87 -16.15
C ALA A 107 -21.09 8.32 -15.13
N ALA A 108 -21.90 7.33 -15.50
CA ALA A 108 -22.86 6.68 -14.62
C ALA A 108 -22.17 5.99 -13.43
N LEU A 109 -21.09 5.25 -13.67
CA LEU A 109 -20.30 4.59 -12.62
C LEU A 109 -19.60 5.61 -11.71
N ALA A 110 -19.08 6.71 -12.28
CA ALA A 110 -18.48 7.78 -11.51
C ALA A 110 -19.53 8.47 -10.61
N ALA A 111 -20.72 8.76 -11.14
CA ALA A 111 -21.83 9.33 -10.39
C ALA A 111 -22.33 8.39 -9.29
N LEU A 112 -22.48 7.09 -9.59
CA LEU A 112 -22.87 6.08 -8.61
C LEU A 112 -21.84 5.98 -7.48
N ARG A 113 -20.55 5.97 -7.82
CA ARG A 113 -19.47 5.96 -6.82
C ARG A 113 -19.49 7.23 -5.97
N PHE A 114 -19.62 8.39 -6.59
CA PHE A 114 -19.73 9.67 -5.88
C PHE A 114 -20.94 9.69 -4.93
N MET A 115 -22.09 9.23 -5.39
CA MET A 115 -23.30 9.10 -4.58
C MET A 115 -23.08 8.15 -3.40
N TRP A 116 -22.46 6.99 -3.62
CA TRP A 116 -22.19 6.03 -2.55
C TRP A 116 -21.24 6.58 -1.48
N VAL A 117 -20.15 7.25 -1.89
CA VAL A 117 -19.22 7.90 -0.96
C VAL A 117 -19.95 9.01 -0.21
N TRP A 118 -20.73 9.85 -0.89
CA TRP A 118 -21.52 10.90 -0.27
C TRP A 118 -22.51 10.36 0.77
N VAL A 119 -23.26 9.31 0.44
CA VAL A 119 -24.20 8.63 1.35
C VAL A 119 -23.47 8.03 2.55
N SER A 120 -22.35 7.33 2.31
CA SER A 120 -21.52 6.75 3.37
C SER A 120 -21.01 7.81 4.36
N LEU A 121 -20.54 8.96 3.84
CA LEU A 121 -20.10 10.08 4.66
C LEU A 121 -21.25 10.67 5.46
N ARG A 122 -22.40 10.91 4.82
CA ARG A 122 -23.59 11.45 5.50
C ARG A 122 -24.09 10.51 6.59
N TRP A 123 -24.05 9.20 6.35
CA TRP A 123 -24.36 8.18 7.34
C TRP A 123 -23.37 8.19 8.51
N ASN A 124 -22.07 8.29 8.21
CA ASN A 124 -21.03 8.34 9.24
C ASN A 124 -21.14 9.62 10.09
N MET A 125 -21.42 10.77 9.48
CA MET A 125 -21.69 12.04 10.17
C MET A 125 -22.93 11.93 11.07
N PHE A 126 -24.01 11.31 10.59
CA PHE A 126 -25.21 11.09 11.40
C PHE A 126 -24.93 10.19 12.61
N ARG A 127 -24.09 9.17 12.44
CA ARG A 127 -23.66 8.29 13.55
C ARG A 127 -22.70 8.99 14.52
N ALA A 128 -21.83 9.88 14.02
CA ALA A 128 -20.93 10.70 14.82
C ALA A 128 -21.71 11.73 15.65
N ALA A 129 -22.72 12.39 15.06
CA ALA A 129 -23.64 13.28 15.76
C ALA A 129 -24.39 12.56 16.88
N ARG A 130 -24.84 11.31 16.65
CA ARG A 130 -25.43 10.47 17.72
C ARG A 130 -24.44 10.04 18.82
N ARG A 131 -23.13 10.10 18.56
CA ARG A 131 -22.07 9.80 19.53
C ARG A 131 -21.50 11.05 20.20
N GLY A 132 -22.04 12.24 19.91
CA GLY A 132 -21.56 13.51 20.45
C GLY A 132 -20.20 13.97 19.90
N VAL A 133 -19.72 13.37 18.80
CA VAL A 133 -18.46 13.74 18.16
C VAL A 133 -18.77 14.68 17.00
N THR A 134 -18.23 15.90 17.01
CA THR A 134 -18.32 16.83 15.88
C THR A 134 -17.39 16.35 14.76
N PRO A 135 -17.93 15.84 13.63
CA PRO A 135 -17.08 15.43 12.52
C PRO A 135 -16.39 16.65 11.91
N PRO A 136 -15.12 16.53 11.48
CA PRO A 136 -14.43 17.63 10.82
C PRO A 136 -15.15 18.03 9.51
N PRO A 137 -15.08 19.31 9.11
CA PRO A 137 -15.68 19.76 7.85
C PRO A 137 -14.94 19.10 6.68
N MET A 138 -15.54 18.05 6.11
CA MET A 138 -14.99 17.41 4.92
C MET A 138 -15.35 18.24 3.69
N SER A 139 -14.33 18.76 3.01
CA SER A 139 -14.52 19.47 1.74
C SER A 139 -15.05 18.50 0.68
N TRP A 140 -15.96 18.98 -0.19
CA TRP A 140 -16.48 18.19 -1.32
C TRP A 140 -15.36 17.68 -2.25
N ARG A 141 -14.21 18.38 -2.27
CA ARG A 141 -12.98 17.97 -2.94
C ARG A 141 -12.38 16.69 -2.36
N LEU A 142 -12.41 16.53 -1.03
CA LEU A 142 -11.96 15.30 -0.37
C LEU A 142 -12.88 14.12 -0.72
N VAL A 143 -14.20 14.35 -0.76
CA VAL A 143 -15.19 13.34 -1.20
C VAL A 143 -14.95 12.91 -2.64
N ALA A 144 -14.71 13.87 -3.53
CA ALA A 144 -14.38 13.60 -4.91
C ALA A 144 -13.02 12.89 -5.02
N ALA A 145 -12.00 13.28 -4.25
CA ALA A 145 -10.69 12.64 -4.26
C ALA A 145 -10.77 11.19 -3.78
N MET A 146 -11.53 10.91 -2.72
CA MET A 146 -11.81 9.54 -2.26
C MET A 146 -12.54 8.70 -3.32
N SER A 147 -13.46 9.33 -4.07
CA SER A 147 -14.18 8.67 -5.17
C SER A 147 -13.27 8.32 -6.35
N PHE A 148 -12.26 9.13 -6.63
CA PHE A 148 -11.29 8.90 -7.71
C PHE A 148 -10.04 8.12 -7.28
N ALA A 149 -9.71 8.02 -5.98
CA ALA A 149 -8.53 7.30 -5.49
C ALA A 149 -8.65 5.76 -5.61
N GLY A 150 -9.84 5.24 -5.90
CA GLY A 150 -10.14 3.80 -5.95
C GLY A 150 -9.96 3.13 -7.31
N VAL A 151 -9.22 3.70 -8.27
CA VAL A 151 -9.13 3.10 -9.61
C VAL A 151 -8.22 1.87 -9.58
N ARG A 152 -8.84 0.68 -9.49
CA ARG A 152 -8.19 -0.60 -9.76
C ARG A 152 -9.05 -1.36 -10.77
N GLY A 153 -8.65 -1.31 -12.04
CA GLY A 153 -9.37 -1.94 -13.15
C GLY A 153 -9.15 -3.45 -13.30
N ALA A 154 -8.18 -4.01 -12.59
CA ALA A 154 -7.80 -5.42 -12.71
C ALA A 154 -8.93 -6.38 -12.31
N ILE A 155 -9.69 -6.07 -11.25
CA ILE A 155 -10.81 -6.89 -10.78
C ILE A 155 -11.93 -6.91 -11.83
N THR A 156 -12.27 -5.75 -12.39
CA THR A 156 -13.26 -5.64 -13.47
C THR A 156 -12.83 -6.43 -14.69
N LEU A 157 -11.55 -6.35 -15.06
CA LEU A 157 -11.05 -7.12 -16.20
C LEU A 157 -11.11 -8.62 -15.96
N ALA A 158 -10.65 -9.08 -14.79
CA ALA A 158 -10.70 -10.49 -14.42
C ALA A 158 -12.14 -11.04 -14.52
N GLY A 159 -13.13 -10.31 -13.96
CA GLY A 159 -14.53 -10.74 -14.01
C GLY A 159 -15.15 -10.72 -15.42
N VAL A 160 -14.67 -9.85 -16.31
CA VAL A 160 -15.17 -9.79 -17.69
C VAL A 160 -14.49 -10.86 -18.57
N LEU A 161 -13.25 -11.24 -18.27
CA LEU A 161 -12.56 -12.33 -18.95
C LEU A 161 -13.09 -13.72 -18.55
N THR A 162 -13.69 -13.86 -17.37
CA THR A 162 -14.32 -15.12 -16.91
C THR A 162 -15.65 -15.40 -17.61
N ILE A 163 -16.18 -14.48 -18.43
CA ILE A 163 -17.38 -14.75 -19.23
C ILE A 163 -17.07 -15.91 -20.19
N PRO A 164 -17.85 -17.01 -20.16
CA PRO A 164 -17.57 -18.19 -20.96
C PRO A 164 -17.67 -17.88 -22.47
N PHE A 165 -16.91 -18.61 -23.28
CA PHE A 165 -16.93 -18.44 -24.73
C PHE A 165 -18.24 -18.94 -25.36
N ALA A 166 -18.86 -19.95 -24.74
CA ALA A 166 -20.10 -20.56 -25.20
C ALA A 166 -21.07 -20.78 -24.03
N LEU A 167 -22.37 -20.82 -24.33
CA LEU A 167 -23.40 -21.32 -23.43
C LEU A 167 -23.22 -22.84 -23.22
N PRO A 168 -23.88 -23.42 -22.20
CA PRO A 168 -23.90 -24.87 -21.99
C PRO A 168 -24.33 -25.67 -23.24
N ASP A 169 -25.14 -25.05 -24.10
CA ASP A 169 -25.64 -25.64 -25.36
C ASP A 169 -24.65 -25.52 -26.53
N GLY A 170 -23.42 -25.04 -26.28
CA GLY A 170 -22.35 -24.89 -27.29
C GLY A 170 -22.48 -23.66 -28.19
N THR A 171 -23.54 -22.86 -28.05
CA THR A 171 -23.73 -21.61 -28.81
C THR A 171 -22.79 -20.51 -28.30
N PRO A 172 -22.20 -19.66 -29.16
CA PRO A 172 -21.34 -18.56 -28.72
C PRO A 172 -22.05 -17.62 -27.75
N PHE A 173 -21.37 -17.19 -26.69
CA PHE A 173 -21.97 -16.29 -25.71
C PHE A 173 -22.33 -14.93 -26.35
N PRO A 174 -23.60 -14.49 -26.29
CA PRO A 174 -24.05 -13.30 -26.99
C PRO A 174 -23.37 -12.05 -26.42
N ALA A 175 -22.90 -11.16 -27.30
CA ALA A 175 -22.32 -9.87 -26.95
C ALA A 175 -21.11 -9.91 -25.98
N ARG A 176 -20.43 -11.04 -25.80
CA ARG A 176 -19.22 -11.15 -24.96
C ARG A 176 -18.15 -10.14 -25.34
N ASN A 177 -17.83 -10.04 -26.63
CA ASN A 177 -16.80 -9.12 -27.13
C ASN A 177 -17.19 -7.64 -26.90
N LEU A 178 -18.49 -7.32 -26.97
CA LEU A 178 -19.01 -5.99 -26.66
C LEU A 178 -18.87 -5.67 -25.17
N ALA A 179 -19.19 -6.62 -24.28
CA ALA A 179 -19.00 -6.46 -22.84
C ALA A 179 -17.51 -6.24 -22.48
N ILE A 180 -16.61 -7.01 -23.10
CA ILE A 180 -15.15 -6.86 -22.95
C ILE A 180 -14.72 -5.47 -23.45
N PHE A 181 -15.20 -5.04 -24.61
CA PHE A 181 -14.90 -3.71 -25.16
C PHE A 181 -15.34 -2.58 -24.22
N LEU A 182 -16.58 -2.62 -23.75
CA LEU A 182 -17.13 -1.60 -22.86
C LEU A 182 -16.37 -1.56 -21.54
N ALA A 183 -16.06 -2.72 -20.95
CA ALA A 183 -15.28 -2.80 -19.72
C ALA A 183 -13.87 -2.25 -19.90
N ALA A 184 -13.18 -2.63 -20.99
CA ALA A 184 -11.86 -2.13 -21.32
C ALA A 184 -11.84 -0.62 -21.55
N GLY A 185 -12.81 -0.11 -22.32
CA GLY A 185 -12.98 1.33 -22.57
C GLY A 185 -13.22 2.11 -21.27
N VAL A 186 -14.12 1.62 -20.41
CA VAL A 186 -14.39 2.23 -19.10
C VAL A 186 -13.14 2.24 -18.23
N ILE A 187 -12.37 1.14 -18.20
CA ILE A 187 -11.11 1.07 -17.44
C ILE A 187 -10.13 2.13 -17.94
N ILE A 188 -9.87 2.21 -19.24
CA ILE A 188 -8.93 3.18 -19.83
C ILE A 188 -9.37 4.61 -19.55
N VAL A 189 -10.63 4.95 -19.83
CA VAL A 189 -11.16 6.29 -19.61
C VAL A 189 -11.10 6.65 -18.12
N SER A 190 -11.44 5.71 -17.23
CA SER A 190 -11.36 5.94 -15.77
C SER A 190 -9.93 6.16 -15.28
N LEU A 191 -8.95 5.43 -15.81
CA LEU A 191 -7.53 5.59 -15.46
C LEU A 191 -6.99 6.94 -15.93
N VAL A 192 -7.31 7.35 -17.16
CA VAL A 192 -6.92 8.64 -17.71
C VAL A 192 -7.56 9.78 -16.89
N LEU A 193 -8.87 9.70 -16.64
CA LEU A 193 -9.58 10.68 -15.81
C LEU A 193 -8.98 10.77 -14.42
N ALA A 194 -8.71 9.66 -13.74
CA ALA A 194 -8.14 9.67 -12.41
C ALA A 194 -6.70 10.21 -12.37
N SER A 195 -5.86 9.84 -13.33
CA SER A 195 -4.48 10.35 -13.45
C SER A 195 -4.43 11.87 -13.61
N ILE A 196 -5.42 12.45 -14.28
CA ILE A 196 -5.51 13.90 -14.53
C ILE A 196 -6.27 14.63 -13.41
N ALA A 197 -7.35 14.04 -12.92
CA ALA A 197 -8.24 14.66 -11.93
C ALA A 197 -7.62 14.64 -10.54
N LEU A 198 -7.00 13.52 -10.11
CA LEU A 198 -6.49 13.37 -8.75
C LEU A 198 -5.41 14.40 -8.40
N PRO A 199 -4.35 14.63 -9.22
CA PRO A 199 -3.37 15.68 -8.93
C PRO A 199 -3.99 17.07 -8.86
N ARG A 200 -4.99 17.37 -9.70
CA ARG A 200 -5.69 18.66 -9.69
C ARG A 200 -6.60 18.83 -8.48
N LEU A 201 -7.27 17.77 -8.04
CA LEU A 201 -8.17 17.81 -6.88
C LEU A 201 -7.40 17.91 -5.56
N LEU A 202 -6.22 17.31 -5.51
CA LEU A 202 -5.33 17.35 -4.36
C LEU A 202 -4.47 18.62 -4.31
N LYS A 203 -4.31 19.34 -5.44
CA LYS A 203 -3.58 20.60 -5.47
C LYS A 203 -4.28 21.63 -4.59
N ASN A 204 -3.56 22.15 -3.59
CA ASN A 204 -4.04 23.11 -2.60
C ASN A 204 -5.17 22.57 -1.70
N LEU A 205 -5.26 21.24 -1.54
CA LEU A 205 -6.13 20.66 -0.54
C LEU A 205 -5.39 20.69 0.80
N GLU A 206 -5.69 21.69 1.62
CA GLU A 206 -5.40 21.61 3.05
C GLU A 206 -6.27 20.51 3.63
N LEU A 207 -5.70 19.31 3.75
CA LEU A 207 -6.29 18.27 4.58
C LEU A 207 -6.43 18.89 5.98
N PRO A 208 -7.62 18.82 6.60
CA PRO A 208 -7.74 19.22 7.99
C PRO A 208 -6.61 18.53 8.75
N PRO A 209 -5.79 19.25 9.55
CA PRO A 209 -4.94 18.58 10.50
C PRO A 209 -5.88 17.68 11.28
N GLU A 210 -5.67 16.37 11.23
CA GLU A 210 -6.47 15.40 11.96
C GLU A 210 -5.69 15.14 13.25
N PRO A 211 -5.82 16.00 14.29
CA PRO A 211 -5.05 15.88 15.51
C PRO A 211 -5.25 14.52 16.18
N SER A 212 -6.36 13.81 15.89
CA SER A 212 -6.62 12.48 16.44
C SER A 212 -5.69 11.38 15.92
N HIS A 213 -5.23 11.42 14.66
CA HIS A 213 -4.43 10.32 14.11
C HIS A 213 -2.96 10.46 14.48
N GLN A 214 -2.40 11.67 14.33
CA GLN A 214 -1.03 11.94 14.75
C GLN A 214 -0.88 11.82 16.27
N ALA A 215 -1.80 12.37 17.07
CA ALA A 215 -1.75 12.19 18.52
C ALA A 215 -1.91 10.72 18.95
N ALA A 216 -2.73 9.92 18.23
CA ALA A 216 -2.82 8.49 18.50
C ALA A 216 -1.52 7.75 18.17
N ILE A 217 -0.87 8.09 17.04
CA ILE A 217 0.44 7.55 16.66
C ILE A 217 1.50 7.95 17.69
N ASP A 218 1.55 9.21 18.09
CA ASP A 218 2.55 9.70 19.04
C ASP A 218 2.34 9.10 20.43
N LYS A 219 1.09 8.98 20.88
CA LYS A 219 0.75 8.24 22.10
C LYS A 219 1.20 6.78 22.03
N ALA A 220 0.95 6.10 20.90
CA ALA A 220 1.39 4.71 20.70
C ALA A 220 2.93 4.60 20.69
N ARG A 221 3.63 5.56 20.08
CA ARG A 221 5.08 5.61 20.04
C ARG A 221 5.70 5.89 21.41
N ILE A 222 5.11 6.79 22.21
CA ILE A 222 5.52 7.05 23.60
C ILE A 222 5.33 5.79 24.44
N ALA A 223 4.17 5.14 24.34
CA ALA A 223 3.91 3.88 25.04
C ALA A 223 4.90 2.77 24.64
N ALA A 224 5.22 2.66 23.34
CA ALA A 224 6.21 1.71 22.85
C ALA A 224 7.62 2.01 23.36
N ALA A 225 8.03 3.29 23.38
CA ALA A 225 9.32 3.71 23.93
C ALA A 225 9.42 3.42 25.43
N GLN A 226 8.35 3.69 26.19
CA GLN A 226 8.29 3.35 27.62
C GLN A 226 8.39 1.85 27.86
N SER A 227 7.67 1.05 27.06
CA SER A 227 7.77 -0.41 27.12
C SER A 227 9.17 -0.92 26.80
N ALA A 228 9.88 -0.28 25.86
CA ALA A 228 11.26 -0.61 25.54
C ALA A 228 12.21 -0.30 26.71
N ILE A 229 12.05 0.87 27.35
CA ILE A 229 12.81 1.25 28.54
C ILE A 229 12.63 0.21 29.66
N ASN A 230 11.38 -0.18 29.96
CA ASN A 230 11.09 -1.19 30.99
C ASN A 230 11.68 -2.56 30.64
N ALA A 231 11.65 -2.95 29.35
CA ALA A 231 12.24 -4.22 28.90
C ALA A 231 13.77 -4.23 28.98
N ILE A 232 14.42 -3.09 28.67
CA ILE A 232 15.87 -2.92 28.79
C ILE A 232 16.28 -2.99 30.26
N ASP A 233 15.56 -2.30 31.14
CA ASP A 233 15.79 -2.31 32.59
C ASP A 233 15.68 -3.74 33.16
N ALA A 234 14.63 -4.47 32.78
CA ALA A 234 14.48 -5.88 33.17
C ALA A 234 15.59 -6.78 32.60
N ALA A 235 15.98 -6.58 31.35
CA ALA A 235 17.06 -7.35 30.70
C ALA A 235 18.42 -7.06 31.34
N GLN A 236 18.70 -5.81 31.72
CA GLN A 236 19.92 -5.41 32.42
C GLN A 236 20.03 -6.14 33.77
N HIS A 237 18.95 -6.21 34.54
CA HIS A 237 18.94 -6.93 35.81
C HIS A 237 19.24 -8.42 35.63
N VAL A 238 18.66 -9.08 34.63
CA VAL A 238 18.91 -10.51 34.35
C VAL A 238 20.32 -10.75 33.82
N MET A 239 20.81 -9.90 32.90
CA MET A 239 22.11 -10.07 32.26
C MET A 239 23.29 -9.71 33.18
N GLY A 240 23.11 -8.76 34.09
CA GLY A 240 24.13 -8.32 35.05
C GLY A 240 24.19 -9.14 36.33
N GLN A 241 23.19 -9.99 36.62
CA GLN A 241 23.16 -10.80 37.84
C GLN A 241 24.32 -11.80 37.89
N GLY A 242 25.10 -11.75 38.98
CA GLY A 242 26.19 -12.70 39.26
C GLY A 242 27.44 -12.54 38.39
N ARG A 243 27.57 -11.43 37.65
CA ARG A 243 28.75 -11.14 36.83
C ARG A 243 29.61 -10.04 37.43
N ALA A 244 30.93 -10.15 37.24
CA ALA A 244 31.89 -9.14 37.69
C ALA A 244 31.85 -7.83 36.88
N ASP A 245 31.25 -7.86 35.68
CA ASP A 245 31.12 -6.75 34.75
C ASP A 245 29.72 -6.09 34.78
N ALA A 246 28.98 -6.22 35.89
CA ALA A 246 27.62 -5.67 36.06
C ALA A 246 27.52 -4.16 35.76
N ASP A 247 28.57 -3.40 36.06
CA ASP A 247 28.64 -1.96 35.79
C ASP A 247 28.60 -1.65 34.29
N LEU A 248 29.21 -2.51 33.45
CA LEU A 248 29.20 -2.35 31.98
C LEU A 248 27.78 -2.52 31.40
N TYR A 249 26.98 -3.45 31.94
CA TYR A 249 25.58 -3.63 31.53
C TYR A 249 24.73 -2.43 31.94
N THR A 250 25.00 -1.86 33.11
CA THR A 250 24.28 -0.68 33.62
C THR A 250 24.55 0.54 32.75
N ASP A 251 25.82 0.83 32.45
CA ASP A 251 26.23 1.94 31.59
C ASP A 251 25.74 1.77 30.14
N ALA A 252 25.85 0.56 29.57
CA ALA A 252 25.31 0.27 28.25
C ALA A 252 23.78 0.44 28.19
N SER A 253 23.06 -0.01 29.21
CA SER A 253 21.61 0.11 29.28
C SER A 253 21.17 1.57 29.42
N ALA A 254 21.87 2.36 30.25
CA ALA A 254 21.62 3.78 30.41
C ALA A 254 21.77 4.54 29.07
N ARG A 255 22.84 4.28 28.31
CA ARG A 255 23.02 4.86 26.96
C ARG A 255 21.88 4.52 26.01
N ILE A 256 21.40 3.27 26.03
CA ILE A 256 20.31 2.84 25.14
C ILE A 256 18.97 3.47 25.60
N MET A 257 18.69 3.50 26.90
CA MET A 257 17.48 4.10 27.46
C MET A 257 17.39 5.60 27.15
N GLU A 258 18.52 6.30 27.14
CA GLU A 258 18.58 7.72 26.79
C GLU A 258 18.05 8.00 25.37
N LEU A 259 18.35 7.12 24.41
CA LEU A 259 17.81 7.23 23.04
C LEU A 259 16.28 7.10 23.01
N TYR A 260 15.68 6.34 23.91
CA TYR A 260 14.23 6.20 24.02
C TYR A 260 13.61 7.38 24.75
N ARG A 261 14.27 7.92 25.79
CA ARG A 261 13.82 9.12 26.52
C ARG A 261 13.78 10.34 25.62
N GLN A 262 14.85 10.59 24.86
CA GLN A 262 14.89 11.69 23.89
C GLN A 262 13.74 11.64 22.86
N ARG A 263 13.31 10.43 22.45
CA ARG A 263 12.15 10.24 21.55
C ARG A 263 10.80 10.50 22.20
N ILE A 264 10.70 10.39 23.53
CA ILE A 264 9.51 10.74 24.30
C ILE A 264 9.48 12.26 24.44
N ASP A 265 10.59 12.85 24.86
CA ASP A 265 10.72 14.27 25.13
C ASP A 265 10.51 15.12 23.88
N SER A 266 11.03 14.69 22.72
CA SER A 266 10.82 15.41 21.45
C SER A 266 9.35 15.43 21.01
N ARG A 267 8.53 14.49 21.49
CA ARG A 267 7.12 14.35 21.09
C ARG A 267 6.12 14.91 22.09
N GLN A 268 6.55 15.26 23.29
CA GLN A 268 5.71 15.91 24.31
C GLN A 268 5.76 17.44 24.22
N GLN A 269 6.52 18.01 23.28
CA GLN A 269 6.71 19.45 23.17
C GLN A 269 5.47 20.16 22.60
N SER A 270 5.33 21.45 22.91
CA SER A 270 4.31 22.36 22.36
C SER A 270 4.29 22.30 20.82
N PRO A 271 3.15 22.53 20.14
CA PRO A 271 3.05 22.49 18.67
C PRO A 271 4.14 23.29 17.93
N GLU A 272 4.53 24.45 18.46
CA GLU A 272 5.61 25.30 17.92
C GLU A 272 7.00 24.65 18.04
N ALA A 273 7.25 23.98 19.16
CA ALA A 273 8.49 23.25 19.40
C ALA A 273 8.54 21.95 18.58
N ALA A 274 7.39 21.32 18.33
CA ALA A 274 7.28 20.17 17.42
C ALA A 274 7.66 20.54 15.98
N GLU A 275 7.20 21.70 15.47
CA GLU A 275 7.56 22.16 14.13
C GLU A 275 9.07 22.44 14.01
N GLN A 276 9.67 23.05 15.04
CA GLN A 276 11.11 23.28 15.09
C GLN A 276 11.89 21.96 15.18
N SER A 277 11.43 21.01 16.00
CA SER A 277 12.04 19.68 16.12
C SER A 277 12.00 18.93 14.78
N HIS A 278 10.89 19.01 14.04
CA HIS A 278 10.81 18.43 12.69
C HIS A 278 11.81 19.03 11.71
N LYS A 279 12.02 20.36 11.74
CA LYS A 279 13.03 21.02 10.90
C LYS A 279 14.44 20.55 11.25
N VAL A 280 14.75 20.46 12.55
CA VAL A 280 16.04 19.95 13.02
C VAL A 280 16.25 18.49 12.61
N GLU A 281 15.25 17.63 12.77
CA GLU A 281 15.29 16.22 12.33
C GLU A 281 15.54 16.09 10.82
N GLN A 282 14.92 16.95 10.00
CA GLN A 282 15.15 16.98 8.55
C GLN A 282 16.59 17.38 8.21
N ILE A 283 17.13 18.39 8.89
CA ILE A 283 18.52 18.84 8.72
C ILE A 283 19.49 17.73 9.13
N GLU A 284 19.29 17.11 10.30
CA GLU A 284 20.10 15.98 10.75
C GLU A 284 20.08 14.82 9.75
N ARG A 285 18.91 14.49 9.22
CA ARG A 285 18.76 13.43 8.21
C ARG A 285 19.57 13.76 6.96
N GLN A 286 19.50 14.99 6.45
CA GLN A 286 20.27 15.41 5.28
C GLN A 286 21.78 15.33 5.53
N LEU A 287 22.25 15.79 6.69
CA LEU A 287 23.66 15.74 7.07
C LEU A 287 24.15 14.28 7.22
N ARG A 288 23.36 13.39 7.83
CA ARG A 288 23.70 11.97 7.92
C ARG A 288 23.79 11.30 6.55
N LEU A 289 22.84 11.57 5.65
CA LEU A 289 22.89 11.04 4.28
C LEU A 289 24.11 11.55 3.51
N ALA A 290 24.52 12.81 3.72
CA ALA A 290 25.75 13.33 3.14
C ALA A 290 27.00 12.58 3.66
N GLY A 291 27.05 12.31 4.98
CA GLY A 291 28.12 11.51 5.59
C GLY A 291 28.18 10.08 5.06
N LEU A 292 27.04 9.37 5.01
CA LEU A 292 26.96 8.00 4.50
C LEU A 292 27.40 7.89 3.03
N ARG A 293 27.02 8.87 2.20
CA ARG A 293 27.50 8.93 0.80
C ARG A 293 29.02 9.08 0.73
N ALA A 294 29.59 9.95 1.56
CA ALA A 294 31.05 10.14 1.61
C ALA A 294 31.78 8.87 2.08
N GLU A 295 31.27 8.19 3.12
CA GLU A 295 31.81 6.90 3.57
C GLU A 295 31.77 5.84 2.45
N ARG A 296 30.64 5.74 1.76
CA ARG A 296 30.47 4.80 0.64
C ARG A 296 31.45 5.07 -0.50
N ASP A 297 31.58 6.34 -0.89
CA ASP A 297 32.46 6.75 -1.97
C ASP A 297 33.94 6.45 -1.64
N GLU A 298 34.32 6.60 -0.37
CA GLU A 298 35.64 6.24 0.13
C GLU A 298 35.89 4.72 0.12
N ILE A 299 34.91 3.91 0.54
CA ILE A 299 35.01 2.45 0.44
C ILE A 299 35.14 2.00 -1.02
N PHE A 300 34.39 2.61 -1.95
CA PHE A 300 34.57 2.35 -3.38
C PHE A 300 35.95 2.77 -3.88
N ARG A 301 36.52 3.89 -3.38
CA ARG A 301 37.89 4.31 -3.70
C ARG A 301 38.90 3.28 -3.23
N LEU A 302 38.82 2.80 -1.98
CA LEU A 302 39.70 1.78 -1.42
C LEU A 302 39.60 0.44 -2.16
N ALA A 303 38.38 0.03 -2.52
CA ALA A 303 38.13 -1.18 -3.30
C ALA A 303 38.75 -1.08 -4.71
N ARG A 304 38.59 0.06 -5.40
CA ARG A 304 39.20 0.29 -6.73
C ARG A 304 40.73 0.26 -6.70
N HIS A 305 41.35 0.74 -5.63
CA HIS A 305 42.80 0.69 -5.45
C HIS A 305 43.31 -0.66 -4.91
N ARG A 306 42.45 -1.68 -4.80
CA ARG A 306 42.77 -3.01 -4.22
C ARG A 306 43.37 -2.95 -2.82
N GLN A 307 43.07 -1.88 -2.07
CA GLN A 307 43.48 -1.73 -0.67
C GLN A 307 42.52 -2.44 0.30
N LEU A 308 41.38 -2.87 -0.23
CA LEU A 308 40.33 -3.56 0.50
C LEU A 308 39.87 -4.77 -0.32
N ASP A 309 39.73 -5.91 0.35
CA ASP A 309 39.20 -7.12 -0.26
C ASP A 309 37.75 -6.91 -0.76
N GLU A 310 37.40 -7.58 -1.86
CA GLU A 310 36.11 -7.39 -2.52
C GLU A 310 34.94 -7.86 -1.64
N GLU A 311 35.14 -8.92 -0.85
CA GLU A 311 34.13 -9.43 0.06
C GLU A 311 33.92 -8.47 1.25
N ALA A 312 35.02 -7.92 1.79
CA ALA A 312 34.98 -6.89 2.81
C ALA A 312 34.30 -5.60 2.31
N ALA A 313 34.60 -5.17 1.08
CA ALA A 313 33.97 -4.02 0.44
C ALA A 313 32.46 -4.22 0.28
N ARG A 314 32.04 -5.38 -0.26
CA ARG A 314 30.61 -5.71 -0.40
C ARG A 314 29.89 -5.73 0.94
N LYS A 315 30.53 -6.25 2.00
CA LYS A 315 29.94 -6.28 3.33
C LYS A 315 29.73 -4.86 3.89
N MET A 316 30.75 -4.02 3.84
CA MET A 316 30.65 -2.65 4.39
C MET A 316 29.71 -1.77 3.58
N ILE A 317 29.71 -1.88 2.24
CA ILE A 317 28.74 -1.18 1.39
C ILE A 317 27.31 -1.58 1.77
N ARG A 318 27.07 -2.88 1.98
CA ARG A 318 25.76 -3.36 2.41
C ARG A 318 25.34 -2.80 3.78
N GLU A 319 26.27 -2.63 4.71
CA GLU A 319 25.99 -2.00 6.01
C GLU A 319 25.60 -0.53 5.84
N ILE A 320 26.30 0.21 4.97
CA ILE A 320 25.96 1.60 4.63
C ILE A 320 24.60 1.68 3.94
N ASP A 321 24.32 0.82 2.96
CA ASP A 321 23.04 0.79 2.24
C ASP A 321 21.86 0.53 3.19
N LEU A 322 22.04 -0.33 4.20
CA LEU A 322 21.03 -0.56 5.24
C LEU A 322 20.80 0.66 6.13
N LEU A 323 21.86 1.44 6.42
CA LEU A 323 21.74 2.70 7.13
C LEU A 323 21.07 3.77 6.26
N GLU A 324 21.43 3.89 4.99
CA GLU A 324 20.79 4.81 4.05
C GLU A 324 19.29 4.49 3.90
N ALA A 325 18.92 3.23 3.74
CA ALA A 325 17.52 2.80 3.65
C ALA A 325 16.69 3.11 4.92
N ARG A 326 17.34 3.30 6.07
CA ARG A 326 16.68 3.72 7.31
C ARG A 326 16.43 5.24 7.35
N TYR A 327 17.27 6.03 6.69
CA TYR A 327 17.22 7.50 6.70
C TYR A 327 16.64 8.11 5.42
N GLY A 328 16.56 7.38 4.31
CA GLY A 328 15.85 7.75 3.08
C GLY A 328 14.35 7.62 3.27
#